data_AF-A0A1B5KSW0-F1
#
_entry.id   AF-A0A1B5KSW0-F1
#
_cell.length_a   1.000
_cell.length_b   1.000
_cell.length_c   1.000
_cell.angle_alpha   90.00
_cell.angle_beta   90.00
_cell.angle_gamma   90.00
#
_symmetry.space_group_name_H-M   'P 1'
#
loop_
_entity.id
_entity.type
_entity.pdbx_description
1 polymer ?
#
loop_
_entity_poly.entity_id
_entity_poly.type
_entity_poly.pdbx_seq_one_letter_code
_entity_poly.pdbx_strand_id
1 'polypeptide(L)'
;MTNQKCTQFCFAKGLPYAGTEYSSQCFCGSQLATGGVEAAAADCSMACGGNGTQPCGGPNRLTLWKSSQVTGPSVNPGTGNWTSIGCYS
;
A
#
# COMPACT_ATOMS: atom_id res chain seq x y z
N MET A 1 9.95 1.97 11.18
CA MET A 1 9.22 2.18 9.91
C MET A 1 8.82 3.65 9.79
N THR A 2 8.71 4.21 8.59
CA THR A 2 8.06 5.52 8.33
C THR A 2 7.05 5.34 7.20
N ASN A 3 6.09 6.26 7.07
CA ASN A 3 5.13 6.23 5.97
C ASN A 3 5.84 6.30 4.61
N GLN A 4 6.87 7.15 4.48
CA GLN A 4 7.67 7.29 3.26
C GLN A 4 8.40 6.00 2.89
N LYS A 5 8.98 5.30 3.87
CA LYS A 5 9.67 4.02 3.59
C LYS A 5 8.68 2.95 3.13
N CYS A 6 7.50 2.90 3.75
CA CYS A 6 6.48 1.93 3.38
C CYS A 6 5.91 2.19 1.97
N THR A 7 5.58 3.45 1.65
CA THR A 7 5.08 3.82 0.33
C THR A 7 6.09 3.54 -0.76
N GLN A 8 7.36 3.93 -0.57
CA GLN A 8 8.43 3.64 -1.53
C GLN A 8 8.58 2.13 -1.78
N PHE A 9 8.58 1.32 -0.71
CA PHE A 9 8.69 -0.13 -0.82
C PHE A 9 7.54 -0.75 -1.60
N CYS A 10 6.29 -0.37 -1.31
CA CYS A 10 5.12 -0.94 -2.00
C CYS A 10 5.00 -0.46 -3.45
N PHE A 11 5.26 0.82 -3.71
CA PHE A 11 5.13 1.38 -5.06
C PHE A 11 6.23 0.86 -5.99
N ALA A 12 7.44 0.63 -5.48
CA ALA A 12 8.51 -0.04 -6.23
C ALA A 12 8.18 -1.49 -6.62
N LYS A 13 7.21 -2.11 -5.94
CA LYS A 13 6.67 -3.45 -6.27
C LYS A 13 5.48 -3.40 -7.23
N GLY A 14 5.09 -2.22 -7.73
CA GLY A 14 3.92 -2.07 -8.60
C GLY A 14 2.59 -2.25 -7.86
N LEU A 15 2.56 -2.12 -6.52
CA LEU A 15 1.35 -2.21 -5.72
C LEU A 15 0.84 -0.81 -5.36
N PRO A 16 -0.39 -0.40 -5.78
CA PRO A 16 -0.90 0.96 -5.58
C PRO A 16 -1.17 1.36 -4.14
N TYR A 17 -1.38 0.39 -3.23
CA TYR A 17 -1.69 0.66 -1.83
C TYR A 17 -0.51 0.31 -0.94
N ALA A 18 -0.24 1.19 0.02
CA ALA A 18 0.72 1.00 1.10
C ALA A 18 0.06 1.38 2.42
N GLY A 19 0.23 0.57 3.47
CA GLY A 19 -0.35 0.84 4.79
C GLY A 19 0.64 0.52 5.90
N THR A 20 0.72 1.38 6.92
CA THR A 20 1.51 1.12 8.13
C THR A 20 0.62 0.74 9.30
N GLU A 21 1.06 -0.23 10.09
CA GLU A 21 0.36 -0.70 11.30
C GLU A 21 1.34 -0.82 12.46
N TYR A 22 0.81 -0.69 13.68
CA TYR A 22 1.52 -1.00 14.91
C TYR A 22 2.94 -0.39 14.99
N SER A 23 3.05 0.90 14.60
CA SER A 23 4.28 1.71 14.55
C SER A 23 5.36 1.24 13.55
N SER A 24 5.34 -0.01 13.12
CA SER A 24 6.53 -0.69 12.60
C SER A 24 6.25 -1.62 11.41
N GLN A 25 5.01 -2.06 11.24
CA GLN A 25 4.62 -2.94 10.15
C GLN A 25 4.31 -2.14 8.88
N CYS A 26 4.48 -2.78 7.73
CA CYS A 26 4.19 -2.21 6.42
C CYS A 26 3.53 -3.27 5.55
N PHE A 27 2.39 -2.91 4.95
CA PHE A 27 1.55 -3.75 4.12
C PHE A 27 1.41 -3.13 2.75
N CYS A 28 1.43 -3.98 1.72
CA CYS A 28 1.25 -3.57 0.33
C CYS A 28 0.02 -4.28 -0.26
N GLY A 29 -0.72 -3.61 -1.12
CA GLY A 29 -1.91 -4.19 -1.75
C GLY A 29 -2.17 -3.65 -3.15
N SER A 30 -2.80 -4.48 -3.98
CA SER A 30 -3.39 -4.07 -5.26
C SER A 30 -4.80 -3.51 -5.09
N GLN A 31 -5.47 -3.89 -4.00
CA GLN A 31 -6.82 -3.50 -3.64
C GLN A 31 -6.97 -3.48 -2.12
N LEU A 32 -8.02 -2.83 -1.63
CA LEU A 32 -8.43 -2.96 -0.24
C LEU A 32 -9.13 -4.31 -0.01
N ALA A 33 -8.93 -4.88 1.18
CA ALA A 33 -9.64 -6.09 1.57
C ALA A 33 -11.17 -5.87 1.54
N THR A 34 -11.92 -6.92 1.21
CA THR A 34 -13.39 -6.87 1.26
C THR A 34 -13.84 -6.53 2.69
N GLY A 35 -14.68 -5.50 2.84
CA GLY A 35 -15.10 -4.99 4.15
C GLY A 35 -14.15 -3.98 4.79
N GLY A 36 -13.06 -3.59 4.11
CA GLY A 36 -12.23 -2.46 4.51
C GLY A 36 -13.02 -1.15 4.43
N VAL A 37 -13.32 -0.57 5.58
CA VAL A 37 -14.02 0.71 5.72
C VAL A 37 -13.11 1.74 6.38
N GLU A 38 -13.40 3.02 6.15
CA GLU A 38 -12.69 4.12 6.80
C GLU A 38 -12.92 4.07 8.31
N ALA A 39 -11.82 4.16 9.07
CA ALA A 39 -11.85 4.25 10.53
C ALA A 39 -11.63 5.70 10.98
N ALA A 40 -11.95 6.01 12.24
CA ALA A 40 -11.65 7.31 12.81
C ALA A 40 -10.12 7.55 12.80
N ALA A 41 -9.68 8.76 12.43
CA ALA A 41 -8.24 9.08 12.38
C ALA A 41 -7.53 8.87 13.72
N ALA A 42 -8.25 9.03 14.85
CA ALA A 42 -7.74 8.80 16.20
C ALA A 42 -7.33 7.33 16.44
N ASP A 43 -7.93 6.38 15.72
CA ASP A 43 -7.58 4.96 15.81
C ASP A 43 -6.21 4.65 15.18
N CYS A 44 -5.68 5.56 14.35
CA CYS A 44 -4.38 5.44 13.69
C CYS A 44 -3.31 6.34 14.34
N SER A 45 -3.25 6.37 15.67
CA SER A 45 -2.43 7.33 16.44
C SER A 45 -1.07 6.81 16.92
N MET A 46 -0.71 5.55 16.64
CA MET A 46 0.59 5.01 17.06
C MET A 46 1.72 5.67 16.27
N ALA A 47 2.68 6.26 16.98
CA ALA A 47 3.81 6.94 16.35
C ALA A 47 4.67 5.97 15.53
N CYS A 48 5.15 6.39 14.36
CA CYS A 48 6.05 5.58 13.55
C CYS A 48 7.38 5.32 14.27
N GLY A 49 7.84 4.07 14.31
CA GLY A 49 9.12 3.72 14.97
C GLY A 49 10.36 4.33 14.33
N GLY A 50 10.25 4.88 13.11
CA GLY A 50 11.32 5.63 12.44
C GLY A 50 11.08 7.15 12.36
N ASN A 51 9.92 7.63 12.82
CA ASN A 51 9.61 9.06 12.92
C ASN A 51 8.44 9.30 13.88
N GLY A 52 8.75 9.73 15.11
CA GLY A 52 7.74 9.92 16.16
C GLY A 52 6.70 11.00 15.88
N THR A 53 6.88 11.85 14.87
CA THR A 53 5.93 12.91 14.51
C THR A 53 4.85 12.47 13.53
N GLN A 54 4.94 11.23 13.03
CA GLN A 54 4.00 10.69 12.05
C GLN A 54 3.18 9.54 12.65
N PRO A 55 1.89 9.44 12.32
CA PRO A 55 1.08 8.26 12.64
C PRO A 55 1.43 7.09 11.72
N CYS A 56 1.62 5.90 12.29
CA CYS A 56 1.83 4.63 11.59
C CYS A 56 0.85 3.56 12.09
N GLY A 57 -0.44 3.87 11.94
CA GLY A 57 -1.56 2.98 12.24
C GLY A 57 -1.88 2.87 13.72
N GLY A 58 -2.55 1.78 14.05
CA GLY A 58 -2.98 1.36 15.38
C GLY A 58 -3.22 -0.15 15.38
N PRO A 59 -3.69 -0.73 16.50
CA PRO A 59 -4.03 -2.15 16.53
C PRO A 59 -5.18 -2.46 15.54
N ASN A 60 -4.93 -3.28 14.52
CA ASN A 60 -5.87 -3.57 13.44
C ASN A 60 -6.34 -2.32 12.68
N ARG A 61 -5.46 -1.33 12.55
CA ARG A 61 -5.74 -0.02 11.94
C ARG A 61 -4.56 0.42 11.09
N LEU A 62 -4.80 0.63 9.81
CA LEU A 62 -3.77 1.04 8.86
C LEU A 62 -3.82 2.55 8.61
N THR A 63 -2.67 3.23 8.72
CA THR A 63 -2.48 4.51 8.04
C THR A 63 -2.21 4.20 6.57
N LEU A 64 -3.23 4.41 5.73
CA LEU A 64 -3.23 3.99 4.32
C LEU A 64 -2.81 5.11 3.36
N TRP A 65 -2.06 4.74 2.32
CA TRP A 65 -1.61 5.59 1.24
C TRP A 65 -1.90 4.92 -0.10
N LYS A 66 -2.30 5.73 -1.10
CA LYS A 66 -2.57 5.26 -2.47
C LYS A 66 -1.76 6.08 -3.47
N SER A 67 -1.12 5.40 -4.42
CA SER A 67 -0.50 6.04 -5.59
C SER A 67 -1.45 6.05 -6.79
N SER A 68 -1.50 7.16 -7.52
CA SER A 68 -2.17 7.24 -8.83
C SER A 68 -1.28 6.82 -10.00
N GLN A 69 0.03 6.73 -9.77
CA GLN A 69 1.03 6.40 -10.80
C GLN A 69 1.22 4.89 -10.98
N VAL A 70 0.83 4.12 -9.96
CA VAL A 70 0.92 2.67 -9.98
C VAL A 70 -0.49 2.14 -10.21
N THR A 71 -0.76 1.55 -11.38
CA THR A 71 -2.10 1.10 -11.77
C THR A 71 -2.40 -0.36 -11.37
N GLY A 72 -1.59 -0.94 -10.46
CA GLY A 72 -1.67 -2.37 -10.11
C GLY A 72 -0.83 -3.23 -11.04
N PRO A 73 -0.93 -4.56 -10.96
CA PRO A 73 -0.27 -5.45 -11.93
C PRO A 73 -0.75 -5.07 -13.33
N SER A 74 0.15 -4.45 -14.10
CA SER A 74 -0.07 -4.22 -15.52
C SER A 74 0.07 -5.56 -16.24
N VAL A 75 -0.80 -5.78 -17.22
CA VAL A 75 -0.58 -6.86 -18.19
C VAL A 75 0.85 -6.72 -18.73
N ASN A 76 1.61 -7.83 -18.76
CA ASN A 76 2.94 -7.83 -19.34
C ASN A 76 2.84 -7.19 -20.74
N PRO A 77 3.52 -6.07 -21.04
CA PRO A 77 3.41 -5.43 -22.35
C PRO A 77 3.83 -6.37 -23.51
N GLY A 78 4.43 -7.51 -23.16
CA GLY A 78 4.82 -8.61 -24.03
C GLY A 78 6.26 -8.42 -24.52
N THR A 79 6.86 -9.49 -25.03
CA THR A 79 8.25 -9.48 -25.50
C THR A 79 8.28 -9.34 -27.02
N GLY A 80 8.92 -8.29 -27.55
CA GLY A 80 9.03 -8.05 -28.99
C GLY A 80 7.71 -7.55 -29.60
N ASN A 81 7.27 -8.14 -30.72
CA ASN A 81 6.03 -7.77 -31.43
C ASN A 81 4.76 -8.40 -30.83
N TRP A 82 4.83 -8.97 -29.63
CA TRP A 82 3.71 -9.61 -28.95
C TRP A 82 3.21 -8.69 -27.85
N THR A 83 1.90 -8.43 -27.80
CA THR A 83 1.25 -7.71 -26.69
C THR A 83 0.45 -8.71 -25.87
N SER A 84 0.66 -8.75 -24.54
CA SER A 84 -0.24 -9.56 -23.71
C SER A 84 -1.61 -8.91 -23.66
N ILE A 85 -2.62 -9.66 -24.06
CA ILE A 85 -4.03 -9.26 -23.93
C ILE A 85 -4.60 -9.60 -22.54
N GLY A 86 -3.79 -10.10 -21.61
CA GLY A 86 -4.20 -10.52 -20.25
C GLY A 86 -4.38 -12.03 -20.08
N CYS A 87 -4.73 -12.46 -18.87
CA CYS A 87 -5.08 -13.86 -18.56
C CYS A 87 -6.60 -14.05 -18.71
N TYR A 88 -7.03 -15.08 -19.42
CA TYR A 88 -8.43 -15.42 -19.67
C TYR A 88 -8.75 -16.79 -19.06
N SER A 89 -9.97 -16.98 -18.55
CA SER A 89 -10.53 -18.27 -18.11
C SER A 89 -11.45 -18.84 -19.17
#